data_AF-A0A0D2NA41-F1
#
_entry.id   AF-A0A0D2NA41-F1
#
_cell.length_a   1.000
_cell.length_b   1.000
_cell.length_c   1.000
_cell.angle_alpha   90.00
_cell.angle_beta   90.00
_cell.angle_gamma   90.00
#
_symmetry.space_group_name_H-M   'P 1'
#
loop_
_entity.id
_entity.type
_entity.pdbx_description
1 polymer ?
#
loop_
_entity_poly.entity_id
_entity_poly.type
_entity_poly.pdbx_seq_one_letter_code
_entity_poly.pdbx_strand_id
1 'polypeptide(L)'
;MPIYNFEKRDILNSHVRLGSGSIVFTTSTTRSFLRRNVTTLFDANQRAIASVRWRDKAFELQGRTKDTDQIKTKPKGFFGGSHWKRTWQWDPSGPRYETRYGSHQWTVTELSTQSMHAQMTPHTSRIFGKSTHASITIPEGVRETDKWFLFLVLLKMETRRLDDEANQAASSSAAASSSAAAAAAVSC
;
A
#
# COMPACT_ATOMS: atom_id res chain seq x y z
N MET A 1 3.21 -8.41 -19.47
CA MET A 1 3.06 -7.71 -18.16
C MET A 1 2.10 -8.47 -17.25
N PRO A 2 2.63 -9.24 -16.29
CA PRO A 2 1.86 -9.87 -15.23
C PRO A 2 0.96 -8.88 -14.48
N ILE A 3 -0.33 -9.21 -14.36
CA ILE A 3 -1.30 -8.49 -13.53
C ILE A 3 -1.67 -9.39 -12.35
N TYR A 4 -1.54 -8.85 -11.15
CA TYR A 4 -1.79 -9.49 -9.86
C TYR A 4 -3.05 -8.89 -9.25
N ASN A 5 -4.16 -9.64 -9.22
CA ASN A 5 -5.47 -9.19 -8.79
C ASN A 5 -5.77 -9.66 -7.37
N PHE A 6 -6.18 -8.75 -6.48
CA PHE A 6 -6.60 -9.06 -5.12
C PHE A 6 -8.08 -9.47 -5.12
N GLU A 7 -8.38 -10.70 -4.69
CA GLU A 7 -9.76 -11.18 -4.62
C GLU A 7 -10.66 -10.38 -3.67
N LYS A 8 -10.11 -9.86 -2.56
CA LYS A 8 -10.88 -9.16 -1.54
C LYS A 8 -10.60 -7.66 -1.55
N ARG A 9 -11.57 -6.90 -1.03
CA ARG A 9 -11.40 -5.47 -0.76
C ARG A 9 -10.26 -5.20 0.22
N ASP A 10 -10.11 -6.05 1.23
CA ASP A 10 -8.99 -5.98 2.17
C ASP A 10 -7.74 -6.62 1.54
N ILE A 11 -6.90 -5.78 0.93
CA ILE A 11 -5.64 -6.18 0.28
C ILE A 11 -4.65 -6.84 1.24
N LEU A 12 -4.85 -6.71 2.56
CA LEU A 12 -3.97 -7.26 3.59
C LEU A 12 -4.36 -8.67 4.03
N ASN A 13 -5.53 -9.16 3.60
CA ASN A 13 -6.07 -10.48 3.93
C ASN A 13 -6.73 -11.13 2.70
N SER A 14 -6.02 -11.17 1.57
CA SER A 14 -6.55 -11.58 0.27
C SER A 14 -5.67 -12.61 -0.42
N HIS A 15 -6.28 -13.50 -1.19
CA HIS A 15 -5.55 -14.23 -2.23
C HIS A 15 -5.26 -13.27 -3.39
N VAL A 16 -4.12 -13.49 -4.04
CA VAL A 16 -3.69 -12.74 -5.21
C VAL A 16 -3.56 -13.68 -6.38
N ARG A 17 -4.34 -13.42 -7.43
CA ARG A 17 -4.37 -14.20 -8.66
C ARG A 17 -3.63 -13.51 -9.79
N LEU A 18 -2.98 -14.29 -10.63
CA LEU A 18 -2.53 -13.81 -11.92
C LEU A 18 -3.73 -13.55 -12.84
N GLY A 19 -3.54 -12.81 -13.94
CA GLY A 19 -4.54 -12.66 -15.00
C GLY A 19 -5.05 -13.99 -15.57
N SER A 20 -4.28 -15.07 -15.47
CA SER A 20 -4.69 -16.44 -15.84
C SER A 20 -5.69 -17.08 -14.86
N GLY A 21 -5.92 -16.48 -13.70
CA GLY A 21 -6.78 -17.02 -12.63
C GLY A 21 -6.04 -17.91 -11.61
N SER A 22 -4.77 -18.23 -11.80
CA SER A 22 -3.99 -19.01 -10.82
C SER A 22 -3.65 -18.17 -9.59
N ILE A 23 -3.78 -18.74 -8.38
CA ILE A 23 -3.33 -18.09 -7.14
C ILE A 23 -1.79 -18.13 -7.11
N VAL A 24 -1.16 -16.97 -6.97
CA VAL A 24 0.31 -16.85 -6.95
C VAL A 24 0.82 -16.71 -5.52
N PHE A 25 0.15 -15.87 -4.73
CA PHE A 25 0.48 -15.66 -3.33
C PHE A 25 -0.76 -15.20 -2.55
N THR A 26 -0.66 -15.23 -1.22
CA THR A 26 -1.71 -14.77 -0.30
C THR A 26 -1.14 -13.72 0.63
N THR A 27 -1.90 -12.66 0.91
CA THR A 27 -1.61 -11.70 1.97
C THR A 27 -2.39 -12.08 3.23
N SER A 28 -1.74 -12.05 4.38
CA SER A 28 -2.40 -12.32 5.67
C SER A 28 -1.83 -11.42 6.75
N THR A 29 -2.71 -10.83 7.56
CA THR A 29 -2.34 -9.84 8.57
C THR A 29 -2.74 -10.27 9.96
N THR A 30 -1.75 -10.40 10.83
CA THR A 30 -1.96 -10.58 12.25
C THR A 30 -2.28 -9.24 12.92
N ARG A 31 -3.11 -9.29 13.96
CA ARG A 31 -3.44 -8.15 14.80
C ARG A 31 -2.97 -8.40 16.22
N SER A 32 -2.47 -7.35 16.87
CA SER A 32 -2.17 -7.34 18.30
C SER A 32 -2.81 -6.09 18.87
N PHE A 33 -3.70 -6.25 19.85
CA PHE A 33 -4.43 -5.16 20.52
C PHE A 33 -4.97 -4.07 19.56
N LEU A 34 -6.11 -4.33 18.90
CA LEU A 34 -6.79 -3.42 17.95
C LEU A 34 -5.93 -2.86 16.80
N ARG A 35 -4.64 -3.20 16.71
CA ARG A 35 -3.70 -2.67 15.72
C ARG A 35 -3.13 -3.78 14.84
N ARG A 36 -2.77 -3.42 13.61
CA ARG A 36 -2.04 -4.31 12.70
C ARG A 36 -0.65 -4.60 13.27
N ASN A 37 -0.27 -5.87 13.31
CA ASN A 37 1.04 -6.29 13.81
C ASN A 37 1.98 -6.62 12.63
N VAL A 38 1.71 -7.70 11.91
CA VAL A 38 2.51 -8.14 10.75
C VAL A 38 1.60 -8.53 9.60
N THR A 39 1.87 -8.02 8.40
CA THR A 39 1.30 -8.56 7.14
C THR A 39 2.35 -9.38 6.44
N THR A 40 2.06 -10.65 6.15
CA THR A 40 2.98 -11.57 5.47
C THR A 40 2.45 -11.94 4.08
N LEU A 41 3.35 -11.99 3.11
CA LEU A 41 3.12 -12.57 1.79
C LEU A 41 3.52 -14.05 1.83
N PHE A 42 2.57 -14.93 1.53
CA PHE A 42 2.77 -16.37 1.48
C PHE A 42 2.70 -16.86 0.03
N ASP A 43 3.64 -17.69 -0.41
CA ASP A 43 3.56 -18.32 -1.73
C ASP A 43 2.42 -19.35 -1.82
N ALA A 44 2.28 -20.00 -2.98
CA ALA A 44 1.28 -21.04 -3.17
C ALA A 44 1.40 -22.23 -2.19
N ASN A 45 2.59 -22.47 -1.62
CA ASN A 45 2.88 -23.52 -0.66
C ASN A 45 2.79 -23.04 0.80
N GLN A 46 2.22 -21.86 1.05
CA GLN A 46 2.13 -21.24 2.38
C GLN A 46 3.50 -20.93 3.03
N ARG A 47 4.55 -20.78 2.23
CA ARG A 47 5.86 -20.32 2.72
C ARG A 47 5.90 -18.80 2.72
N ALA A 48 6.34 -18.21 3.83
CA ALA A 48 6.53 -16.77 3.92
C ALA A 48 7.64 -16.29 2.95
N ILE A 49 7.33 -15.31 2.11
CA ILE A 49 8.24 -14.70 1.13
C ILE A 49 8.79 -13.39 1.69
N ALA A 50 7.90 -12.55 2.21
CA ALA A 50 8.19 -11.19 2.66
C ALA A 50 7.12 -10.71 3.65
N SER A 51 7.43 -9.71 4.48
CA SER A 51 6.47 -9.17 5.45
C SER A 51 6.61 -7.67 5.69
N VAL A 52 5.50 -7.04 6.07
CA VAL A 52 5.45 -5.69 6.66
C VAL A 52 5.23 -5.82 8.16
N ARG A 53 6.23 -5.42 8.95
CA ARG A 53 6.13 -5.29 10.41
C ARG A 53 5.62 -3.89 10.74
N TRP A 54 4.32 -3.76 10.97
CA TRP A 54 3.65 -2.46 11.11
C TRP A 54 4.09 -1.72 12.37
N ARG A 55 4.16 -2.44 13.51
CA ARG A 55 4.54 -1.89 14.80
C ARG A 55 5.98 -1.39 14.79
N ASP A 56 6.88 -2.22 14.29
CA ASP A 56 8.32 -1.94 14.23
C ASP A 56 8.68 -1.03 13.05
N LYS A 57 7.70 -0.69 12.20
CA LYS A 57 7.89 0.08 10.96
C LYS A 57 9.01 -0.50 10.11
N ALA A 58 9.08 -1.82 9.95
CA ALA A 58 10.11 -2.50 9.21
C ALA A 58 9.53 -3.38 8.08
N PHE A 59 10.37 -3.68 7.11
CA PHE A 59 10.11 -4.68 6.07
C PHE A 59 11.04 -5.85 6.27
N GLU A 60 10.54 -7.05 6.05
CA GLU A 60 11.31 -8.27 6.05
C GLU A 60 11.24 -8.90 4.65
N LEU A 61 12.40 -9.19 4.07
CA LEU A 61 12.50 -9.80 2.76
C LEU A 61 13.68 -10.78 2.78
N GLN A 62 13.42 -12.05 2.42
CA GLN A 62 14.44 -13.09 2.38
C GLN A 62 15.24 -13.22 3.69
N GLY A 63 14.55 -13.11 4.84
CA GLY A 63 15.15 -13.20 6.18
C GLY A 63 15.93 -11.95 6.62
N ARG A 64 16.01 -10.89 5.80
CA ARG A 64 16.61 -9.61 6.17
C ARG A 64 15.52 -8.62 6.57
N THR A 65 15.65 -8.04 7.75
CA THR A 65 14.77 -6.98 8.24
C THR A 65 15.42 -5.62 8.07
N LYS A 66 14.69 -4.64 7.53
CA LYS A 66 15.14 -3.25 7.40
C LYS A 66 14.06 -2.27 7.85
N ASP A 67 14.48 -1.26 8.60
CA ASP A 67 13.59 -0.19 9.04
C ASP A 67 13.13 0.63 7.86
N THR A 68 11.83 0.91 7.81
CA THR A 68 11.22 1.68 6.73
C THR A 68 11.71 3.12 6.71
N ASP A 69 12.38 3.64 7.75
CA ASP A 69 12.99 4.96 7.73
C ASP A 69 14.40 4.96 7.13
N GLN A 70 15.10 3.81 7.13
CA GLN A 70 16.40 3.65 6.46
C GLN A 70 16.24 3.49 4.95
N ILE A 71 15.18 2.80 4.52
CA ILE A 71 14.92 2.48 3.10
C ILE A 71 13.96 3.47 2.42
N LYS A 72 13.46 4.49 3.15
CA LYS A 72 12.50 5.48 2.65
C LYS A 72 13.02 6.89 2.84
N THR A 73 13.08 7.64 1.75
CA THR A 73 13.37 9.07 1.78
C THR A 73 12.11 9.85 1.40
N LYS A 74 11.80 10.89 2.19
CA LYS A 74 10.80 11.89 1.83
C LYS A 74 11.47 13.00 1.01
N PRO A 75 10.82 13.56 -0.03
CA PRO A 75 11.35 14.74 -0.69
C PRO A 75 11.51 15.88 0.34
N LYS A 76 12.67 16.54 0.34
CA LYS A 76 12.91 17.71 1.20
C LYS A 76 12.20 18.92 0.56
N GLY A 77 11.21 19.49 1.25
CA GLY A 77 10.51 20.69 0.79
C GLY A 77 9.39 21.11 1.75
N PHE A 78 9.36 22.40 2.12
CA PHE A 78 8.52 22.96 3.20
C PHE A 78 7.13 23.44 2.72
N PHE A 79 6.89 23.54 1.41
CA PHE A 79 5.60 24.01 0.86
C PHE A 79 5.28 23.28 -0.46
N GLY A 80 4.16 22.55 -0.52
CA GLY A 80 3.54 22.11 -1.78
C GLY A 80 3.95 20.76 -2.39
N GLY A 81 4.87 20.00 -1.78
CA GLY A 81 5.22 18.66 -2.28
C GLY A 81 4.03 17.68 -2.16
N SER A 82 3.71 16.93 -3.23
CA SER A 82 2.68 15.89 -3.19
C SER A 82 2.90 14.96 -1.99
N HIS A 83 1.95 14.98 -1.04
CA HIS A 83 2.00 14.24 0.22
C HIS A 83 2.35 12.75 0.04
N TRP A 84 2.08 12.21 -1.15
CA TRP A 84 2.20 10.79 -1.50
C TRP A 84 3.48 10.41 -2.24
N LYS A 85 4.36 11.36 -2.58
CA LYS A 85 5.64 11.09 -3.25
C LYS A 85 6.68 10.58 -2.25
N ARG A 86 7.27 9.40 -2.47
CA ARG A 86 8.31 8.81 -1.63
C ARG A 86 9.37 8.11 -2.48
N THR A 87 10.62 8.18 -2.07
CA THR A 87 11.69 7.38 -2.68
C THR A 87 12.01 6.20 -1.78
N TRP A 88 12.18 5.03 -2.39
CA TRP A 88 12.42 3.76 -1.74
C TRP A 88 13.67 3.10 -2.30
N GLN A 89 14.49 2.51 -1.44
CA GLN A 89 15.69 1.81 -1.86
C GLN A 89 15.97 0.68 -0.86
N TRP A 90 15.91 -0.56 -1.32
CA TRP A 90 16.12 -1.71 -0.43
C TRP A 90 17.57 -1.79 0.02
N ASP A 91 18.52 -1.97 -0.91
CA ASP A 91 19.95 -1.99 -0.66
C ASP A 91 20.62 -0.69 -1.12
N PRO A 92 21.64 -0.17 -0.41
CA PRO A 92 22.32 1.07 -0.80
C PRO A 92 22.94 1.04 -2.21
N SER A 93 23.37 -0.12 -2.67
CA SER A 93 23.87 -0.36 -4.03
C SER A 93 22.77 -0.70 -5.05
N GLY A 94 21.53 -0.88 -4.57
CA GLY A 94 20.39 -1.26 -5.39
C GLY A 94 19.69 -0.07 -6.04
N PRO A 95 18.72 -0.34 -6.94
CA PRO A 95 17.94 0.68 -7.61
C PRO A 95 17.13 1.52 -6.63
N ARG A 96 16.93 2.80 -6.99
CA ARG A 96 16.09 3.74 -6.24
C ARG A 96 14.77 3.90 -6.97
N TYR A 97 13.69 3.68 -6.24
CA TYR A 97 12.33 3.74 -6.77
C TYR A 97 11.60 4.95 -6.25
N GLU A 98 10.99 5.74 -7.12
CA GLU A 98 10.03 6.76 -6.74
C GLU A 98 8.61 6.20 -6.81
N THR A 99 7.91 6.23 -5.69
CA THR A 99 6.47 5.92 -5.61
C THR A 99 5.68 7.21 -5.56
N ARG A 100 4.66 7.33 -6.41
CA ARG A 100 3.74 8.47 -6.47
C ARG A 100 2.29 7.98 -6.59
N TYR A 101 1.38 8.67 -5.91
CA TYR A 101 -0.06 8.53 -6.14
C TYR A 101 -0.53 9.65 -7.05
N GLY A 102 -1.21 9.31 -8.13
CA GLY A 102 -1.76 10.26 -9.09
C GLY A 102 -2.73 9.56 -10.03
N SER A 103 -3.70 10.29 -10.57
CA SER A 103 -4.75 9.71 -11.43
C SER A 103 -5.43 8.47 -10.84
N HIS A 104 -5.66 8.47 -9.52
CA HIS A 104 -6.27 7.37 -8.75
C HIS A 104 -5.50 6.05 -8.78
N GLN A 105 -4.18 6.10 -8.99
CA GLN A 105 -3.34 4.92 -9.02
C GLN A 105 -1.97 5.21 -8.40
N TRP A 106 -1.32 4.17 -7.89
CA TRP A 106 0.09 4.23 -7.54
C TRP A 106 0.93 3.88 -8.75
N THR A 107 2.01 4.62 -8.95
CA THR A 107 3.04 4.29 -9.92
C THR A 107 4.39 4.28 -9.21
N VAL A 108 5.23 3.34 -9.58
CA VAL A 108 6.60 3.19 -9.10
C VAL A 108 7.54 3.26 -10.29
N THR A 109 8.43 4.24 -10.28
CA THR A 109 9.40 4.50 -11.35
C THR A 109 10.80 4.32 -10.81
N GLU A 110 11.66 3.60 -11.52
CA GLU A 110 13.09 3.54 -11.20
C GLU A 110 13.76 4.86 -11.60
N LEU A 111 14.50 5.47 -10.68
CA LEU A 111 15.08 6.81 -10.88
C LEU A 111 16.24 6.84 -11.88
N SER A 112 17.02 5.76 -11.99
CA SER A 112 18.15 5.65 -12.92
C SER A 112 17.70 5.62 -14.38
N THR A 113 16.67 4.83 -14.66
CA THR A 113 16.20 4.54 -16.02
C THR A 113 14.95 5.31 -16.39
N GLN A 114 14.25 5.91 -15.42
CA GLN A 114 12.94 6.52 -15.56
C GLN A 114 11.85 5.55 -16.08
N SER A 115 12.09 4.23 -16.02
CA SER A 115 11.11 3.21 -16.39
C SER A 115 10.13 2.95 -15.26
N MET A 116 8.87 2.66 -15.61
CA MET A 116 7.87 2.21 -14.64
C MET A 116 8.12 0.75 -14.27
N HIS A 117 8.26 0.47 -12.97
CA HIS A 117 8.55 -0.87 -12.43
C HIS A 117 7.38 -1.49 -11.70
N ALA A 118 6.41 -0.69 -11.25
CA ALA A 118 5.15 -1.21 -10.76
C ALA A 118 4.05 -0.17 -10.90
N GLN A 119 2.82 -0.65 -11.04
CA GLN A 119 1.62 0.17 -11.00
C GLN A 119 0.59 -0.55 -10.13
N MET A 120 -0.10 0.17 -9.26
CA MET A 120 -1.20 -0.38 -8.48
C MET A 120 -2.46 0.43 -8.74
N THR A 121 -3.54 -0.28 -9.09
CA THR A 121 -4.89 0.27 -9.11
C THR A 121 -5.57 -0.10 -7.79
N PRO A 122 -5.91 0.87 -6.93
CA PRO A 122 -6.68 0.62 -5.72
C PRO A 122 -8.05 0.00 -5.97
N HIS A 123 -8.60 -0.64 -4.94
CA HIS A 123 -9.98 -1.09 -4.98
C HIS A 123 -10.93 0.09 -5.12
N THR A 124 -11.80 0.06 -6.12
CA THR A 124 -12.82 1.09 -6.34
C THR A 124 -14.21 0.49 -6.09
N SER A 125 -14.86 0.93 -5.01
CA SER A 125 -16.27 0.65 -4.76
C SER A 125 -17.13 1.55 -5.64
N ARG A 126 -18.15 1.00 -6.30
CA ARG A 126 -19.15 1.78 -7.02
C ARG A 126 -20.51 1.55 -6.38
N ILE A 127 -21.27 2.63 -6.18
CA ILE A 127 -22.64 2.58 -5.63
C ILE A 127 -23.57 1.92 -6.67
N PHE A 128 -23.31 2.17 -7.95
CA PHE A 128 -23.99 1.54 -9.08
C PHE A 128 -22.96 0.88 -10.00
N GLY A 129 -23.12 -0.42 -10.23
CA GLY A 129 -22.23 -1.23 -11.08
C GLY A 129 -21.24 -2.11 -10.32
N LYS A 130 -20.37 -2.80 -11.07
CA LYS A 130 -19.41 -3.76 -10.51
C LYS A 130 -18.25 -3.02 -9.84
N SER A 131 -17.90 -3.42 -8.61
CA SER A 131 -16.67 -2.97 -7.94
C SER A 131 -15.45 -3.46 -8.71
N THR A 132 -14.40 -2.63 -8.75
CA THR A 132 -13.12 -3.02 -9.34
C THR A 132 -12.18 -3.44 -8.21
N HIS A 133 -11.70 -4.68 -8.29
CA HIS A 133 -10.72 -5.22 -7.36
C HIS A 133 -9.39 -4.48 -7.47
N ALA A 134 -8.65 -4.42 -6.37
CA ALA A 134 -7.30 -3.87 -6.44
C ALA A 134 -6.42 -4.77 -7.32
N SER A 135 -5.49 -4.17 -8.05
CA SER A 135 -4.52 -4.91 -8.87
C SER A 135 -3.16 -4.26 -8.86
N ILE A 136 -2.11 -5.07 -9.01
CA ILE A 136 -0.73 -4.61 -9.19
C ILE A 136 -0.22 -5.17 -10.51
N THR A 137 0.40 -4.32 -11.33
CA THR A 137 1.06 -4.70 -12.58
C THR A 137 2.55 -4.47 -12.42
N ILE A 138 3.35 -5.49 -12.75
CA ILE A 138 4.81 -5.39 -12.73
C ILE A 138 5.32 -5.83 -14.11
N PRO A 139 6.14 -5.02 -14.81
CA PRO A 139 6.74 -5.42 -16.08
C PRO A 139 7.60 -6.68 -15.95
N GLU A 140 7.77 -7.39 -17.06
CA GLU A 140 8.76 -8.45 -17.16
C GLU A 140 10.18 -7.87 -17.05
N GLY A 141 11.12 -8.67 -16.57
CA GLY A 141 12.51 -8.23 -16.36
C GLY A 141 12.81 -7.59 -15.00
N VAL A 142 11.79 -7.22 -14.21
CA VAL A 142 12.01 -6.80 -12.81
C VAL A 142 12.53 -7.99 -12.01
N ARG A 143 13.66 -7.80 -11.31
CA ARG A 143 14.27 -8.84 -10.47
C ARG A 143 13.28 -9.34 -9.42
N GLU A 144 13.38 -10.61 -9.07
CA GLU A 144 12.48 -11.24 -8.10
C GLU A 144 12.47 -10.54 -6.73
N THR A 145 13.66 -10.20 -6.20
CA THR A 145 13.78 -9.46 -4.92
C THR A 145 13.11 -8.09 -5.01
N ASP A 146 13.31 -7.36 -6.11
CA ASP A 146 12.71 -6.04 -6.31
C ASP A 146 11.19 -6.15 -6.44
N LYS A 147 10.68 -7.17 -7.12
CA LYS A 147 9.25 -7.49 -7.20
C LYS A 147 8.60 -7.53 -5.83
N TRP A 148 9.14 -8.34 -4.91
CA TRP A 148 8.59 -8.48 -3.57
C TRP A 148 8.75 -7.21 -2.73
N PHE A 149 9.88 -6.52 -2.86
CA PHE A 149 10.07 -5.22 -2.24
C PHE A 149 9.01 -4.20 -2.68
N LEU A 150 8.76 -4.12 -3.99
CA LEU A 150 7.76 -3.21 -4.57
C LEU A 150 6.33 -3.58 -4.15
N PHE A 151 6.02 -4.86 -3.98
CA PHE A 151 4.76 -5.30 -3.36
C PHE A 151 4.59 -4.76 -1.94
N LEU A 152 5.61 -4.92 -1.08
CA LEU A 152 5.55 -4.40 0.29
C LEU A 152 5.39 -2.87 0.33
N VAL A 153 6.12 -2.16 -0.55
CA VAL A 153 6.01 -0.70 -0.70
C VAL A 153 4.58 -0.30 -1.07
N LEU A 154 4.01 -0.90 -2.11
CA LEU A 154 2.67 -0.58 -2.59
C LEU A 154 1.59 -0.90 -1.54
N LEU A 155 1.66 -2.07 -0.90
CA LEU A 155 0.75 -2.42 0.20
C LEU A 155 0.82 -1.40 1.34
N LYS A 156 2.04 -1.02 1.76
CA LYS A 156 2.23 -0.05 2.83
C LYS A 156 1.67 1.33 2.45
N MET A 157 1.96 1.80 1.25
CA MET A 157 1.55 3.12 0.78
C MET A 157 0.03 3.20 0.60
N GLU A 158 -0.59 2.17 0.02
CA GLU A 158 -2.03 2.11 -0.13
C GLU A 158 -2.74 2.01 1.22
N THR A 159 -2.25 1.16 2.13
CA THR A 159 -2.86 1.06 3.46
C THR A 159 -2.80 2.39 4.20
N ARG A 160 -1.67 3.10 4.12
CA ARG A 160 -1.54 4.43 4.71
C ARG A 160 -2.55 5.42 4.12
N ARG A 161 -2.80 5.36 2.81
CA ARG A 161 -3.83 6.19 2.16
C ARG A 161 -5.22 5.90 2.70
N LEU A 162 -5.58 4.62 2.82
CA LEU A 162 -6.86 4.20 3.38
C LEU A 162 -7.02 4.62 4.85
N ASP A 163 -5.95 4.51 5.65
CA ASP A 163 -5.97 4.98 7.05
C ASP A 163 -6.18 6.50 7.12
N ASP A 164 -5.46 7.27 6.29
CA ASP A 164 -5.57 8.73 6.26
C ASP A 164 -6.99 9.17 5.82
N GLU A 165 -7.60 8.48 4.85
CA GLU A 165 -9.00 8.72 4.43
C GLU A 165 -10.01 8.37 5.53
N ALA A 166 -9.84 7.23 6.20
CA ALA A 166 -10.71 6.83 7.30
C ALA A 166 -10.64 7.83 8.47
N ASN A 167 -9.44 8.31 8.80
CA ASN A 167 -9.23 9.32 9.84
C ASN A 167 -9.88 10.67 9.48
N GLN A 168 -9.77 11.08 8.21
CA GLN A 168 -10.43 12.30 7.72
C GLN A 168 -11.96 12.18 7.80
N ALA A 169 -12.53 11.05 7.35
CA ALA A 169 -13.97 10.79 7.44
C ALA A 169 -14.48 10.76 8.89
N ALA A 170 -13.71 10.16 9.81
CA ALA A 170 -14.04 10.16 11.24
C ALA A 170 -14.04 11.59 11.81
N SER A 171 -13.01 12.39 11.48
CA SER A 171 -12.90 13.77 11.96
C SER A 171 -14.03 14.68 11.44
N SER A 172 -14.45 14.53 10.19
CA SER A 172 -15.55 15.32 9.63
C SER A 172 -16.91 14.92 10.22
N SER A 173 -17.13 13.63 10.49
CA SER A 173 -18.36 13.17 11.15
C SER A 173 -18.51 13.69 12.58
N ALA A 174 -17.40 13.75 13.34
CA ALA A 174 -17.37 14.30 14.70
C ALA A 174 -17.60 15.83 14.71
N ALA A 175 -17.04 16.55 13.74
CA ALA A 175 -17.29 17.99 13.60
C ALA A 175 -18.78 18.27 13.29
N ALA A 176 -19.38 17.51 12.38
CA ALA A 176 -20.79 17.66 12.03
C ALA A 176 -21.73 17.40 13.22
N SER A 177 -21.49 16.34 14.00
CA SER A 177 -22.31 16.05 15.19
C SER A 177 -22.19 17.13 16.28
N SER A 178 -20.99 17.69 16.48
CA SER A 178 -20.79 18.78 17.45
C SER A 178 -21.51 20.08 17.04
N SER A 179 -21.53 20.40 15.74
CA SER A 179 -22.24 21.58 15.21
C SER A 179 -23.76 21.45 15.33
N ALA A 180 -24.31 20.26 15.10
CA ALA A 180 -25.74 19.99 15.25
C ALA A 180 -26.20 20.11 16.72
N ALA A 181 -25.40 19.61 17.66
CA ALA A 181 -25.68 19.73 19.09
C ALA A 181 -25.65 21.20 19.57
N ALA A 182 -24.69 21.99 19.09
CA ALA A 182 -24.60 23.41 19.44
C ALA A 182 -25.78 24.24 18.87
N ALA A 183 -26.22 23.97 17.64
CA ALA A 183 -27.37 24.66 17.04
C ALA A 183 -28.69 24.38 17.78
N ALA A 184 -28.88 23.16 18.29
CA ALA A 184 -30.04 22.80 19.09
C ALA A 184 -30.08 23.56 20.44
N ALA A 185 -28.92 23.80 21.06
CA ALA A 185 -28.82 24.48 22.36
C ALA A 185 -29.10 26.00 22.29
N VAL A 186 -28.96 26.64 21.13
CA VAL A 186 -29.25 28.08 20.94
C VAL A 186 -30.73 28.35 20.66
N SER A 187 -31.51 27.31 20.36
CA SER A 187 -32.93 27.44 19.99
C SER A 187 -33.89 27.14 21.17
N CYS A 188 -33.39 27.09 22.41
CA CYS A 188 -34.15 26.93 23.65
C CYS A 188 -33.96 28.14 24.54
#